data_AF-A0A429Z5Z2-F1
#
_entry.id   AF-A0A429Z5Z2-F1
#
_cell.length_a   1.000
_cell.length_b   1.000
_cell.length_c   1.000
_cell.angle_alpha   90.00
_cell.angle_beta   90.00
_cell.angle_gamma   90.00
#
_symmetry.space_group_name_H-M   'P 1'
#
loop_
_entity.id
_entity.type
_entity.pdbx_description
1 polymer ?
#
loop_
_entity_poly.entity_id
_entity_poly.type
_entity_poly.pdbx_seq_one_letter_code
_entity_poly.pdbx_strand_id
1 'polypeptide(L)' 'EGKIVVSEPDRFDASMTTLKAMVDEDSEIVTLIVGEEGQLEEAQRIEEALLELDDELEIEIHEGNQPVYPYIFSVE' A
#
# COMPACT_ATOMS: atom_id res chain seq x y z
N GLU A 1 6.88 17.99 7.27
CA GLU A 1 6.61 17.67 8.70
C GLU A 1 5.74 16.43 8.77
N GLY A 2 6.04 15.49 9.68
CA GLY A 2 5.37 14.19 9.82
C GLY A 2 3.94 14.30 10.37
N LYS A 3 3.08 14.98 9.62
CA LYS A 3 1.66 15.09 9.93
C LYS A 3 0.99 13.76 9.58
N ILE A 4 0.31 13.16 10.55
CA ILE A 4 -0.55 12.00 10.30
C ILE A 4 -1.70 12.50 9.42
N VAL A 5 -1.80 11.95 8.20
CA VAL A 5 -2.84 12.30 7.22
C VAL A 5 -4.04 11.37 7.30
N VAL A 6 -3.85 10.14 7.79
CA VAL A 6 -4.86 9.08 7.88
C VAL A 6 -4.69 8.36 9.22
N SER A 7 -5.80 8.04 9.89
CA SER A 7 -5.79 7.20 11.09
C SER A 7 -7.09 6.40 11.12
N GLU A 8 -7.00 5.12 10.78
CA GLU A 8 -8.12 4.17 10.78
C GLU A 8 -7.85 3.03 11.76
N PRO A 9 -8.90 2.43 12.36
CA PRO A 9 -8.75 1.29 13.27
C PRO A 9 -8.40 -0.02 12.56
N ASP A 10 -8.79 -0.14 11.28
CA ASP A 10 -8.49 -1.29 10.44
C ASP A 10 -7.27 -0.99 9.54
N ARG A 11 -6.36 -1.97 9.45
CA ARG A 11 -5.09 -1.81 8.74
C ARG A 11 -5.27 -1.76 7.22
N PHE A 12 -6.22 -2.51 6.69
CA PHE A 12 -6.54 -2.49 5.26
C PHE A 12 -7.13 -1.13 4.89
N ASP A 13 -8.09 -0.63 5.66
CA ASP A 13 -8.70 0.69 5.42
C ASP A 13 -7.66 1.83 5.52
N ALA A 14 -6.77 1.76 6.51
CA ALA A 14 -5.67 2.71 6.64
C ALA A 14 -4.72 2.67 5.43
N SER A 15 -4.38 1.47 4.96
CA SER A 15 -3.50 1.26 3.81
C SER A 15 -4.12 1.81 2.53
N MET A 16 -5.38 1.45 2.25
CA MET A 16 -6.08 1.91 1.06
C MET A 16 -6.28 3.43 1.05
N THR A 17 -6.62 4.03 2.20
CA THR A 17 -6.77 5.49 2.30
C THR A 17 -5.44 6.20 2.10
N THR A 18 -4.35 5.63 2.59
CA THR A 18 -2.98 6.15 2.39
C THR A 18 -2.59 6.08 0.91
N LEU A 19 -2.75 4.91 0.27
CA LEU A 19 -2.40 4.70 -1.13
C LEU A 19 -3.23 5.58 -2.07
N LYS A 20 -4.55 5.72 -1.83
CA LYS A 20 -5.41 6.66 -2.57
C LYS A 20 -4.98 8.12 -2.46
N ALA A 21 -4.27 8.48 -1.40
CA ALA A 21 -3.74 9.83 -1.22
C ALA A 21 -2.33 9.99 -1.80
N MET A 22 -1.66 8.88 -2.14
CA MET A 22 -0.33 8.85 -2.74
C MET A 22 -0.38 8.67 -4.27
N VAL A 23 -1.36 7.92 -4.79
CA VAL A 23 -1.59 7.69 -6.22
C VAL A 23 -2.32 8.89 -6.83
N ASP A 24 -1.82 9.34 -7.97
CA ASP A 24 -2.38 10.38 -8.82
C ASP A 24 -2.34 9.97 -10.31
N GLU A 25 -2.69 10.89 -11.22
CA GLU A 25 -2.79 10.61 -12.67
C GLU A 25 -1.45 10.34 -13.35
N ASP A 26 -0.33 10.65 -12.69
CA ASP A 26 1.03 10.44 -13.21
C ASP A 26 1.69 9.20 -12.59
N SER A 27 1.02 8.53 -11.64
CA SER A 27 1.54 7.35 -10.96
C SER A 27 1.51 6.14 -11.88
N GLU A 28 2.65 5.46 -12.05
CA GLU A 28 2.79 4.29 -12.91
C GLU A 28 2.97 3.02 -12.08
N ILE A 29 3.72 3.09 -10.98
CA ILE A 29 4.13 1.90 -10.21
C ILE A 29 3.83 2.10 -8.73
N VAL A 30 3.18 1.09 -8.11
CA VAL A 30 3.01 1.01 -6.66
C VAL A 30 3.77 -0.20 -6.12
N THR A 31 4.81 0.07 -5.34
CA THR A 31 5.59 -0.97 -4.65
C THR A 31 5.05 -1.18 -3.23
N LEU A 32 4.74 -2.43 -2.91
CA LEU A 32 4.26 -2.87 -1.59
C LEU A 32 5.29 -3.80 -0.94
N ILE A 33 5.91 -3.36 0.15
CA ILE A 33 6.86 -4.17 0.91
C ILE A 33 6.19 -4.71 2.16
N VAL A 34 6.08 -6.04 2.25
CA VAL A 34 5.48 -6.76 3.39
C VAL A 34 6.53 -6.98 4.48
N GLY A 35 6.24 -6.50 5.69
CA GLY A 35 7.06 -6.73 6.88
C GLY A 35 6.75 -8.02 7.62
N GLU A 36 7.43 -8.27 8.74
CA GLU A 36 7.26 -9.52 9.52
C GLU A 36 5.85 -9.68 10.09
N GLU A 37 5.19 -8.58 10.45
CA GLU A 37 3.80 -8.56 10.93
C GLU A 37 2.78 -8.33 9.80
N GLY A 38 3.26 -8.14 8.57
CA GLY A 38 2.45 -8.04 7.37
C GLY A 38 1.99 -9.42 6.91
N GLN A 39 0.79 -9.50 6.35
CA GLN A 39 0.25 -10.70 5.72
C GLN A 39 0.22 -10.53 4.21
N LEU A 40 0.74 -11.51 3.47
CA LEU A 40 0.74 -11.50 2.00
C LEU A 40 -0.69 -11.48 1.45
N GLU A 41 -1.63 -12.18 2.09
CA GLU A 41 -3.04 -12.20 1.68
C GLU A 41 -3.67 -10.80 1.73
N GLU A 42 -3.32 -9.97 2.71
CA GLU A 42 -3.82 -8.60 2.78
C GLU A 42 -3.11 -7.68 1.77
N ALA A 43 -1.83 -7.92 1.46
CA ALA A 43 -1.13 -7.23 0.38
C ALA A 43 -1.77 -7.49 -0.99
N GLN A 44 -2.13 -8.75 -1.27
CA GLN A 44 -2.84 -9.13 -2.50
C GLN A 44 -4.23 -8.49 -2.58
N ARG A 45 -4.96 -8.40 -1.45
CA ARG A 45 -6.23 -7.68 -1.41
C ARG A 45 -6.06 -6.18 -1.69
N ILE A 46 -4.94 -5.58 -1.28
CA ILE A 46 -4.63 -4.17 -1.58
C ILE A 46 -4.33 -4.02 -3.08
N GLU A 47 -3.53 -4.91 -3.66
CA GLU A 47 -3.26 -4.96 -5.11
C GLU A 47 -4.56 -5.04 -5.91
N GLU A 48 -5.43 -6.02 -5.63
CA GLU A 48 -6.74 -6.15 -6.29
C GLU A 48 -7.55 -4.86 -6.19
N ALA A 49 -7.61 -4.25 -5.00
CA ALA A 49 -8.37 -3.02 -4.78
C ALA A 49 -7.75 -1.79 -5.48
N LEU A 50 -6.44 -1.76 -5.73
CA LEU A 50 -5.78 -0.71 -6.52
C LEU A 50 -6.05 -0.89 -8.00
N LEU A 51 -5.93 -2.11 -8.52
CA LEU A 51 -6.22 -2.44 -9.92
C LEU A 51 -7.69 -2.24 -10.28
N GLU A 52 -8.61 -2.32 -9.30
CA GLU A 52 -10.02 -1.94 -9.49
C GLU A 52 -10.23 -0.42 -9.61
N LEU A 53 -9.33 0.38 -9.05
CA LEU A 53 -9.40 1.85 -9.12
C LEU A 53 -8.75 2.37 -10.40
N ASP A 54 -7.62 1.78 -10.76
CA ASP A 54 -6.84 2.09 -11.94
C ASP A 54 -6.15 0.82 -12.42
N ASP A 55 -6.63 0.28 -13.54
CA ASP A 55 -6.13 -0.95 -14.15
C ASP A 55 -4.84 -0.75 -14.96
N GLU A 56 -4.36 0.49 -15.08
CA GLU A 56 -3.09 0.84 -15.73
C GLU A 56 -1.90 0.83 -14.76
N LEU A 57 -2.15 0.80 -13.43
CA LEU A 57 -1.11 0.73 -12.41
C LEU A 57 -0.37 -0.62 -12.43
N GLU A 58 0.96 -0.58 -12.35
CA GLU A 58 1.79 -1.75 -12.07
C GLU A 58 2.00 -1.90 -10.56
N ILE A 59 1.56 -3.04 -10.00
CA ILE A 59 1.70 -3.31 -8.57
C ILE A 59 2.78 -4.36 -8.33
N GLU A 60 3.78 -4.01 -7.51
CA GLU A 60 4.88 -4.92 -7.16
C GLU A 60 4.84 -5.26 -5.66
N ILE A 61 4.63 -6.54 -5.33
CA ILE A 61 4.65 -7.00 -3.93
C ILE A 61 5.98 -7.70 -3.62
N HIS A 62 6.68 -7.21 -2.59
CA HIS A 62 7.94 -7.76 -2.11
C HIS A 62 7.86 -8.16 -0.63
N GLU A 63 8.45 -9.31 -0.29
CA GLU A 63 8.70 -9.68 1.11
C GLU A 63 9.97 -8.97 1.60
N GLY A 64 9.81 -8.00 2.51
CA GLY A 64 10.90 -7.19 3.05
C GLY A 64 11.36 -7.54 4.46
N ASN A 65 10.64 -8.43 5.16
CA ASN A 65 10.91 -8.87 6.54
C ASN A 65 11.26 -7.70 7.49
N GLN A 66 10.54 -6.58 7.34
CA GLN A 66 10.71 -5.41 8.18
C GLN A 66 10.11 -5.66 9.58
N PRO A 67 10.88 -5.49 10.66
CA PRO A 67 10.41 -5.84 12.01
C PRO A 67 9.48 -4.79 12.64
N VAL A 68 9.37 -3.58 12.08
CA VAL A 68 8.62 -2.47 12.69
C VAL A 68 7.39 -2.08 11.87
N TYR A 69 7.44 -2.20 10.56
CA TYR A 69 6.36 -1.77 9.67
C TYR A 69 5.72 -3.00 9.01
N PRO A 70 4.42 -3.25 9.23
CA PRO A 70 3.72 -4.33 8.56
C PRO A 70 3.72 -4.17 7.03
N TYR A 71 3.63 -2.92 6.56
CA TYR A 71 3.70 -2.56 5.16
C TYR A 71 4.45 -1.25 4.97
N ILE A 72 5.18 -1.16 3.86
CA ILE A 72 5.76 0.09 3.34
C ILE A 72 5.30 0.23 1.89
N PHE A 73 4.89 1.44 1.53
CA PHE A 73 4.42 1.77 0.19
C PHE A 73 5.38 2.76 -0.47
N SER A 74 5.64 2.55 -1.76
CA SER A 74 6.24 3.51 -2.66
C SER A 74 5.29 3.70 -3.84
N VAL A 75 5.11 4.94 -4.28
CA VAL A 75 4.36 5.28 -5.49
C VAL A 75 5.31 6.11 -6.34
N GLU A 76 5.51 5.68 -7.59
CA GLU A 76 6.36 6.34 -8.58
C GLU A 76 5.55 6.79 -9.79
#